data_AF-A0A1W9WY72-F1
#
_entry.id   AF-A0A1W9WY72-F1
#
_cell.length_a   1.000
_cell.length_b   1.000
_cell.length_c   1.000
_cell.angle_alpha   90.00
_cell.angle_beta   90.00
_cell.angle_gamma   90.00
#
_symmetry.space_group_name_H-M   'P 1'
#
loop_
_entity.id
_entity.type
_entity.pdbx_description
1 polymer ?
#
loop_
_entity_poly.entity_id
_entity_poly.type
_entity_poly.pdbx_seq_one_letter_code
_entity_poly.pdbx_strand_id
1 'polypeptide(L)'
;MRQYEQMGSPRLAKNGANLSAVLFDLHRHDILGRLLNWTKQLPNEPYQDFDFDITKYNSVMFGLKEGHDKHSVGANLLSDGTLRSLAILTALETVEPGSLVIIEEFDNGLHPSRIDALIKAILDCCHRQSLNVLVTTHNPATLNALPPELDGVVLCTGDKLMRLYDLPRCPELLERGQLGELVTRRVIDQYLVPHFEQERQKEALEWLKNIP
;
A
#
# COMPACT_ATOMS: atom_id res chain seq x y z
N MET A 1 14.86 -9.60 3.91
CA MET A 1 14.53 -9.51 2.47
C MET A 1 15.76 -9.60 1.57
N ARG A 2 16.89 -8.95 1.89
CA ARG A 2 18.10 -8.93 1.04
C ARG A 2 19.19 -9.95 1.43
N GLN A 3 18.88 -10.87 2.34
CA GLN A 3 19.82 -11.86 2.84
C GLN A 3 19.34 -13.26 2.46
N TYR A 4 20.28 -14.21 2.49
CA TYR A 4 19.96 -15.62 2.37
C TYR A 4 19.22 -16.07 3.62
N GLU A 5 18.16 -16.85 3.44
CA GLU A 5 17.28 -17.30 4.51
C GLU A 5 17.24 -18.82 4.55
N GLN A 6 17.15 -19.42 5.74
CA GLN A 6 16.97 -20.88 5.80
C GLN A 6 15.61 -21.29 5.26
N MET A 7 15.62 -22.35 4.43
CA MET A 7 14.41 -22.98 3.90
C MET A 7 13.53 -23.59 5.00
N GLY A 8 12.26 -23.86 4.68
CA GLY A 8 11.31 -24.48 5.61
C GLY A 8 10.65 -23.48 6.55
N SER A 9 10.53 -22.23 6.13
CA SER A 9 9.84 -21.17 6.87
C SER A 9 8.52 -20.85 6.17
N PRO A 10 7.42 -21.54 6.52
CA PRO A 10 6.17 -21.43 5.76
C PRO A 10 5.39 -20.14 6.01
N ARG A 11 5.76 -19.37 7.06
CA ARG A 11 5.07 -18.12 7.44
C ARG A 11 5.99 -16.94 7.27
N LEU A 12 5.48 -15.89 6.63
CA LEU A 12 6.20 -14.62 6.50
C LEU A 12 6.36 -13.96 7.87
N ALA A 13 7.58 -13.54 8.18
CA ALA A 13 7.89 -12.75 9.36
C ALA A 13 7.21 -11.38 9.26
N LYS A 14 6.90 -10.77 10.42
CA LYS A 14 6.21 -9.46 10.48
C LYS A 14 6.92 -8.33 9.72
N ASN A 15 8.25 -8.42 9.58
CA ASN A 15 9.08 -7.47 8.85
C ASN A 15 9.47 -7.94 7.44
N GLY A 16 8.92 -9.07 6.98
CA GLY A 16 9.24 -9.68 5.68
C GLY A 16 10.68 -10.22 5.59
N ALA A 17 11.44 -10.32 6.68
CA ALA A 17 12.85 -10.69 6.61
C ALA A 17 13.09 -12.00 5.83
N ASN A 18 12.27 -13.01 6.09
CA ASN A 18 12.35 -14.35 5.51
C ASN A 18 11.64 -14.52 4.15
N LEU A 19 11.38 -13.43 3.41
CA LEU A 19 10.65 -13.47 2.13
C LEU A 19 11.22 -14.50 1.13
N SER A 20 12.55 -14.62 1.01
CA SER A 20 13.19 -15.60 0.14
C SER A 20 12.78 -17.04 0.44
N ALA A 21 12.74 -17.42 1.72
CA ALA A 21 12.36 -18.76 2.15
C ALA A 21 10.89 -19.04 1.90
N VAL A 22 10.02 -18.07 2.20
CA VAL A 22 8.57 -18.19 1.97
C VAL A 22 8.27 -18.36 0.48
N LEU A 23 8.82 -17.49 -0.39
CA LEU A 23 8.62 -17.58 -1.84
C LEU A 23 9.11 -18.92 -2.40
N PHE A 24 10.21 -19.44 -1.86
CA PHE A 24 10.75 -20.74 -2.25
C PHE A 24 9.79 -21.89 -1.87
N ASP A 25 9.21 -21.86 -0.68
CA ASP A 25 8.21 -22.85 -0.26
C ASP A 25 6.92 -22.73 -1.11
N LEU A 26 6.57 -21.52 -1.53
CA LEU A 26 5.41 -21.23 -2.39
C LEU A 26 5.59 -21.59 -3.86
N HIS A 27 6.82 -21.87 -4.33
CA HIS A 27 7.07 -22.24 -5.74
C HIS A 27 6.26 -23.47 -6.19
N ARG A 28 5.84 -24.32 -5.24
CA ARG A 28 5.00 -25.49 -5.50
C ARG A 28 3.51 -25.16 -5.70
N HIS A 29 3.13 -23.89 -5.55
CA HIS A 29 1.76 -23.40 -5.64
C HIS A 29 1.63 -22.35 -6.75
N ASP A 30 0.42 -22.19 -7.29
CA ASP A 30 0.08 -21.17 -8.29
C ASP A 30 0.17 -19.72 -7.77
N ILE A 31 0.55 -19.54 -6.50
CA ILE A 31 0.73 -18.22 -5.87
C ILE A 31 1.83 -17.42 -6.55
N LEU A 32 2.97 -18.04 -6.90
CA LEU A 32 4.06 -17.30 -7.56
C LEU A 32 3.63 -16.71 -8.91
N GLY A 33 2.80 -17.43 -9.68
CA GLY A 33 2.26 -16.93 -10.94
C GLY A 33 1.40 -15.67 -10.74
N ARG A 34 0.58 -15.64 -9.69
CA ARG A 34 -0.22 -14.46 -9.32
C ARG A 34 0.64 -13.30 -8.85
N LEU A 35 1.61 -13.56 -7.96
CA LEU A 35 2.55 -12.54 -7.51
C LEU A 35 3.27 -11.91 -8.71
N LEU A 36 3.78 -12.74 -9.61
CA LEU A 36 4.46 -12.32 -10.83
C LEU A 36 3.57 -11.51 -11.77
N ASN A 37 2.29 -11.89 -11.92
CA ASN A 37 1.35 -11.14 -12.75
C ASN A 37 1.11 -9.72 -12.21
N TRP A 38 1.16 -9.53 -10.90
CA TRP A 38 1.12 -8.19 -10.31
C TRP A 38 2.42 -7.44 -10.51
N THR A 39 3.58 -8.08 -10.33
CA THR A 39 4.87 -7.44 -10.58
C THR A 39 5.02 -6.96 -12.02
N LYS A 40 4.51 -7.74 -13.00
CA LYS A 40 4.48 -7.38 -14.42
C LYS A 40 3.64 -6.13 -14.74
N GLN A 41 2.65 -5.82 -13.90
CA GLN A 41 1.82 -4.63 -14.07
C GLN A 41 2.52 -3.37 -13.54
N LEU A 42 3.65 -3.49 -12.84
CA LEU A 42 4.42 -2.36 -12.37
C LEU A 42 5.24 -1.77 -13.54
N PRO A 43 5.14 -0.45 -13.80
CA PRO A 43 5.93 0.21 -14.82
C PRO A 43 7.44 -0.07 -14.68
N ASN A 44 8.08 -0.35 -15.82
CA ASN A 44 9.53 -0.54 -15.97
C ASN A 44 10.13 -1.79 -15.30
N GLU A 45 9.33 -2.82 -14.99
CA GLU A 45 9.82 -4.10 -14.48
C GLU A 45 9.59 -5.24 -15.50
N PRO A 46 10.63 -5.67 -16.24
CA PRO A 46 10.50 -6.70 -17.27
C PRO A 46 10.57 -8.13 -16.70
N TYR A 47 10.11 -8.34 -15.45
CA TYR A 47 10.28 -9.62 -14.76
C TYR A 47 9.32 -10.68 -15.30
N GLN A 48 9.87 -11.79 -15.79
CA GLN A 48 9.12 -12.86 -16.44
C GLN A 48 8.95 -14.11 -15.60
N ASP A 49 9.79 -14.30 -14.58
CA ASP A 49 9.76 -15.49 -13.73
C ASP A 49 10.53 -15.24 -12.41
N PHE A 50 10.29 -16.11 -11.43
CA PHE A 50 11.12 -16.20 -10.23
C PHE A 50 12.37 -17.06 -10.48
N ASP A 51 13.41 -16.77 -9.72
CA ASP A 51 14.61 -17.59 -9.63
C ASP A 51 14.98 -17.80 -8.17
N PHE A 52 15.72 -18.86 -7.88
CA PHE A 52 16.13 -19.17 -6.52
C PHE A 52 17.58 -19.67 -6.51
N ASP A 53 18.45 -18.90 -5.86
CA ASP A 53 19.83 -19.31 -5.59
C ASP A 53 19.87 -20.09 -4.27
N ILE A 54 20.28 -21.35 -4.34
CA ILE A 54 20.28 -22.31 -3.22
C ILE A 54 21.72 -22.65 -2.88
N THR A 55 22.10 -22.36 -1.63
CA THR A 55 23.39 -22.75 -1.11
C THR A 55 23.41 -24.20 -0.63
N LYS A 56 24.62 -24.76 -0.48
CA LYS A 56 24.86 -26.11 0.10
C LYS A 56 24.33 -26.31 1.54
N TYR A 57 23.96 -25.23 2.22
CA TYR A 57 23.45 -25.27 3.61
C TYR A 57 21.94 -25.04 3.68
N ASN A 58 21.21 -25.26 2.57
CA ASN A 58 19.76 -25.03 2.47
C ASN A 58 19.34 -23.59 2.84
N SER A 59 20.21 -22.62 2.55
CA SER A 59 19.84 -21.21 2.55
C SER A 59 19.50 -20.77 1.13
N VAL A 60 18.44 -19.98 0.99
CA VAL A 60 17.89 -19.54 -0.29
C VAL A 60 17.82 -18.02 -0.40
N MET A 61 18.11 -17.50 -1.59
CA MET A 61 17.83 -16.14 -2.01
C MET A 61 16.92 -16.18 -3.22
N PHE A 62 15.80 -15.44 -3.20
CA PHE A 62 14.99 -15.31 -4.41
C PHE A 62 15.59 -14.26 -5.35
N GLY A 63 15.31 -14.42 -6.63
CA GLY A 63 15.59 -13.46 -7.69
C GLY A 63 14.42 -13.37 -8.66
N LEU A 64 14.48 -12.39 -9.55
CA LEU A 64 13.53 -12.21 -10.64
C LEU A 64 14.29 -12.24 -11.96
N LYS A 65 13.78 -13.02 -12.93
CA LYS A 65 14.37 -13.11 -14.27
C LYS A 65 13.85 -11.99 -15.15
N GLU A 66 14.74 -11.19 -15.69
CA GLU A 66 14.42 -10.16 -16.67
C GLU A 66 14.30 -10.78 -18.08
N GLY A 67 13.40 -10.22 -18.90
CA GLY A 67 13.15 -10.68 -20.26
C GLY A 67 14.37 -10.66 -21.21
N HIS A 68 14.19 -11.28 -22.38
CA HIS A 68 15.13 -11.50 -23.50
C HIS A 68 16.50 -12.13 -23.18
N ASP A 69 17.23 -11.66 -22.17
CA ASP A 69 18.58 -12.13 -21.81
C ASP A 69 18.60 -13.14 -20.64
N LYS A 70 17.43 -13.45 -20.05
CA LYS A 70 17.27 -14.38 -18.90
C LYS A 70 18.17 -14.06 -17.70
N HIS A 71 18.64 -12.82 -17.60
CA HIS A 71 19.47 -12.39 -16.49
C HIS A 71 18.63 -12.39 -15.20
N SER A 72 19.15 -13.04 -14.15
CA SER A 72 18.49 -13.15 -12.86
C SER A 72 19.00 -12.04 -11.94
N VAL A 73 18.08 -11.21 -11.46
CA VAL A 73 18.37 -10.14 -10.49
C VAL A 73 17.98 -10.64 -9.11
N GLY A 74 18.97 -10.90 -8.27
CA GLY A 74 18.76 -11.31 -6.88
C GLY A 74 18.07 -10.23 -6.05
N ALA A 75 17.35 -10.65 -5.01
CA ALA A 75 16.60 -9.76 -4.11
C ALA A 75 17.47 -8.66 -3.46
N ASN A 76 18.78 -8.90 -3.30
CA ASN A 76 19.75 -7.93 -2.84
C ASN A 76 19.90 -6.71 -3.77
N LEU A 77 19.57 -6.83 -5.06
CA LEU A 77 19.67 -5.77 -6.07
C LEU A 77 18.32 -5.17 -6.48
N LEU A 78 17.20 -5.76 -6.07
CA LEU A 78 15.86 -5.24 -6.37
C LEU A 78 15.59 -3.91 -5.65
N SER A 79 14.69 -3.09 -6.19
CA SER A 79 14.27 -1.84 -5.52
C SER A 79 13.50 -2.13 -4.22
N ASP A 80 13.56 -1.21 -3.25
CA ASP A 80 12.80 -1.36 -2.01
C ASP A 80 11.29 -1.46 -2.27
N GLY A 81 10.78 -0.71 -3.24
CA GLY A 81 9.37 -0.79 -3.65
C GLY A 81 8.99 -2.17 -4.22
N THR A 82 9.86 -2.80 -4.99
CA THR A 82 9.65 -4.18 -5.49
C THR A 82 9.61 -5.18 -4.34
N LEU A 83 10.59 -5.11 -3.43
CA LEU A 83 10.66 -5.99 -2.26
C LEU A 83 9.43 -5.83 -1.35
N ARG A 84 9.02 -4.57 -1.08
CA ARG A 84 7.85 -4.27 -0.25
C ARG A 84 6.56 -4.76 -0.90
N SER A 85 6.38 -4.52 -2.20
CA SER A 85 5.21 -5.00 -2.95
C SER A 85 5.12 -6.52 -2.90
N LEU A 86 6.22 -7.22 -3.18
CA LEU A 86 6.26 -8.68 -3.08
C LEU A 86 6.00 -9.18 -1.66
N ALA A 87 6.55 -8.53 -0.63
CA ALA A 87 6.30 -8.91 0.77
C ALA A 87 4.82 -8.75 1.15
N ILE A 88 4.20 -7.63 0.79
CA ILE A 88 2.78 -7.36 1.04
C ILE A 88 1.91 -8.40 0.33
N LEU A 89 2.12 -8.58 -0.97
CA LEU A 89 1.31 -9.52 -1.75
C LEU A 89 1.52 -10.96 -1.29
N THR A 90 2.74 -11.33 -0.90
CA THR A 90 3.01 -12.65 -0.31
C THR A 90 2.27 -12.82 1.02
N ALA A 91 2.25 -11.81 1.87
CA ALA A 91 1.51 -11.86 3.14
C ALA A 91 0.01 -12.05 2.90
N LEU A 92 -0.56 -11.27 1.98
CA LEU A 92 -1.98 -11.34 1.63
C LEU A 92 -2.34 -12.66 0.93
N GLU A 93 -1.44 -13.24 0.15
CA GLU A 93 -1.71 -14.51 -0.53
C GLU A 93 -1.59 -15.74 0.38
N THR A 94 -0.91 -15.63 1.52
CA THR A 94 -0.58 -16.76 2.40
C THR A 94 -1.28 -16.75 3.75
N VAL A 95 -1.88 -15.63 4.15
CA VAL A 95 -2.66 -15.55 5.39
C VAL A 95 -3.93 -16.39 5.29
N GLU A 96 -4.48 -16.82 6.42
CA GLU A 96 -5.75 -17.55 6.44
C GLU A 96 -6.88 -16.64 5.92
N PRO A 97 -7.79 -17.15 5.06
CA PRO A 97 -8.95 -16.38 4.61
C PRO A 97 -9.78 -15.82 5.77
N GLY A 98 -10.35 -14.63 5.62
CA GLY A 98 -11.08 -13.95 6.70
C GLY A 98 -10.21 -13.18 7.70
N SER A 99 -8.88 -13.23 7.57
CA SER A 99 -7.96 -12.57 8.50
C SER A 99 -7.99 -11.05 8.43
N LEU A 100 -7.68 -10.40 9.56
CA LEU A 100 -7.31 -8.98 9.62
C LEU A 100 -5.80 -8.84 9.40
N VAL A 101 -5.42 -8.08 8.37
CA VAL A 101 -4.03 -7.75 8.05
C VAL A 101 -3.81 -6.25 8.20
N ILE A 102 -2.79 -5.87 8.97
CA ILE A 102 -2.42 -4.47 9.18
C ILE A 102 -1.06 -4.25 8.52
N ILE A 103 -0.96 -3.24 7.65
CA ILE A 103 0.25 -2.91 6.91
C ILE A 103 0.61 -1.45 7.16
N GLU A 104 1.70 -1.23 7.88
CA GLU A 104 2.22 0.11 8.12
C GLU A 104 2.97 0.64 6.89
N GLU A 105 2.68 1.88 6.51
CA GLU A 105 3.29 2.59 5.38
C GLU A 105 3.41 1.73 4.13
N PHE A 106 2.31 1.11 3.69
CA PHE A 106 2.34 0.06 2.66
C PHE A 106 3.01 0.50 1.33
N ASP A 107 3.05 1.80 1.08
CA ASP A 107 3.55 2.49 -0.11
C ASP A 107 4.97 3.06 0.05
N ASN A 108 5.60 2.92 1.21
CA ASN A 108 6.92 3.51 1.46
C ASN A 108 8.00 2.86 0.56
N GLY A 109 8.79 3.72 -0.11
CA GLY A 109 9.79 3.31 -1.09
C GLY A 109 9.22 2.94 -2.46
N LEU A 110 7.91 3.05 -2.68
CA LEU A 110 7.31 2.87 -3.99
C LEU A 110 7.30 4.18 -4.79
N HIS A 111 7.58 4.06 -6.09
CA HIS A 111 7.39 5.16 -7.02
C HIS A 111 5.88 5.47 -7.18
N PRO A 112 5.45 6.75 -7.23
CA PRO A 112 4.04 7.12 -7.34
C PRO A 112 3.24 6.40 -8.44
N SER A 113 3.87 6.19 -9.61
CA SER A 113 3.24 5.48 -10.74
C SER A 113 2.90 4.01 -10.48
N ARG A 114 3.34 3.43 -9.36
CA ARG A 114 3.13 2.02 -8.98
C ARG A 114 2.06 1.83 -7.91
N ILE A 115 1.65 2.91 -7.26
CA ILE A 115 0.75 2.84 -6.10
C ILE A 115 -0.63 2.31 -6.50
N ASP A 116 -1.19 2.82 -7.59
CA ASP A 116 -2.48 2.37 -8.13
C ASP A 116 -2.49 0.86 -8.43
N ALA A 117 -1.43 0.34 -9.04
CA ALA A 117 -1.28 -1.08 -9.31
C ALA A 117 -1.23 -1.92 -8.02
N LEU A 118 -0.50 -1.44 -6.99
CA LEU A 118 -0.44 -2.14 -5.70
C LEU A 118 -1.79 -2.10 -4.97
N ILE A 119 -2.50 -0.96 -4.97
CA ILE A 119 -3.84 -0.85 -4.36
C ILE A 119 -4.80 -1.84 -5.01
N LYS A 120 -4.82 -1.93 -6.35
CA LYS A 120 -5.65 -2.89 -7.09
C LYS A 120 -5.31 -4.34 -6.73
N ALA A 121 -4.01 -4.64 -6.60
CA ALA A 121 -3.55 -5.97 -6.18
C ALA A 121 -3.99 -6.32 -4.75
N ILE A 122 -3.92 -5.37 -3.82
CA ILE A 122 -4.39 -5.53 -2.44
C ILE A 122 -5.90 -5.78 -2.44
N LEU A 123 -6.69 -4.96 -3.15
CA LEU A 123 -8.15 -5.10 -3.23
C LEU A 123 -8.57 -6.45 -3.82
N ASP A 124 -7.88 -6.91 -4.87
CA ASP A 124 -8.10 -8.25 -5.44
C ASP A 124 -7.85 -9.35 -4.39
N CYS A 125 -6.76 -9.26 -3.63
CA CYS A 125 -6.49 -10.20 -2.54
C CYS A 125 -7.59 -10.15 -1.47
N CYS A 126 -8.02 -8.94 -1.07
CA CYS A 126 -9.11 -8.75 -0.10
C CYS A 126 -10.38 -9.47 -0.55
N HIS A 127 -10.78 -9.30 -1.81
CA HIS A 127 -11.99 -9.91 -2.35
C HIS A 127 -11.87 -11.44 -2.46
N ARG A 128 -10.76 -11.95 -3.02
CA ARG A 128 -10.59 -13.40 -3.22
C ARG A 128 -10.49 -14.17 -1.92
N GLN A 129 -9.83 -13.60 -0.91
CA GLN A 129 -9.55 -14.28 0.36
C GLN A 129 -10.44 -13.77 1.51
N SER A 130 -11.41 -12.91 1.22
CA SER A 130 -12.29 -12.28 2.23
C SER A 130 -11.49 -11.61 3.36
N LEU A 131 -10.39 -10.93 3.03
CA LEU A 131 -9.52 -10.31 4.02
C LEU A 131 -10.06 -8.94 4.43
N ASN A 132 -9.81 -8.60 5.70
CA ASN A 132 -9.93 -7.23 6.18
C ASN A 132 -8.52 -6.63 6.20
N VAL A 133 -8.25 -5.63 5.36
CA VAL A 133 -6.92 -5.02 5.28
C VAL A 133 -6.98 -3.56 5.75
N LEU A 134 -6.17 -3.26 6.76
CA LEU A 134 -5.94 -1.90 7.24
C LEU A 134 -4.54 -1.47 6.82
N VAL A 135 -4.44 -0.35 6.12
CA VAL A 135 -3.16 0.23 5.71
C VAL A 135 -2.98 1.61 6.30
N THR A 136 -1.74 1.97 6.61
CA THR A 136 -1.37 3.36 6.95
C THR A 136 -0.55 3.96 5.82
N THR A 137 -0.70 5.26 5.60
CA THR A 137 0.07 6.02 4.62
C THR A 137 0.15 7.48 5.05
N HIS A 138 1.30 8.10 4.76
CA HIS A 138 1.47 9.55 4.79
C HIS A 138 1.73 10.12 3.38
N ASN A 139 1.63 9.29 2.34
CA ASN A 139 1.99 9.64 0.97
C ASN A 139 0.81 10.30 0.24
N PRO A 140 0.94 11.56 -0.20
CA PRO A 140 -0.10 12.24 -0.95
C PRO A 140 -0.47 11.52 -2.26
N ALA A 141 0.50 10.87 -2.92
CA ALA A 141 0.25 10.14 -4.15
C ALA A 141 -0.70 8.95 -3.92
N THR A 142 -0.63 8.33 -2.75
CA THR A 142 -1.55 7.25 -2.37
C THR A 142 -2.95 7.74 -2.16
N LEU A 143 -3.12 8.84 -1.43
CA LEU A 143 -4.42 9.46 -1.22
C LEU A 143 -5.09 9.86 -2.55
N ASN A 144 -4.29 10.28 -3.53
CA ASN A 144 -4.78 10.60 -4.88
C ASN A 144 -5.12 9.36 -5.73
N ALA A 145 -4.55 8.20 -5.41
CA ALA A 145 -4.76 6.95 -6.12
C ALA A 145 -5.87 6.08 -5.48
N LEU A 146 -6.49 6.53 -4.39
CA LEU A 146 -7.58 5.80 -3.75
C LEU A 146 -8.80 5.72 -4.68
N PRO A 147 -9.44 4.54 -4.82
CA PRO A 147 -10.69 4.41 -5.54
C PRO A 147 -11.77 5.30 -4.89
N PRO A 148 -12.60 6.00 -5.67
CA PRO A 148 -13.65 6.86 -5.13
C PRO A 148 -14.73 6.09 -4.37
N GLU A 149 -14.85 4.78 -4.57
CA GLU A 149 -15.79 3.90 -3.87
C GLU A 149 -15.30 3.47 -2.47
N LEU A 150 -14.10 3.89 -2.05
CA LEU A 150 -13.50 3.44 -0.80
C LEU A 150 -13.99 4.28 0.41
N ASP A 151 -15.06 3.81 1.05
CA ASP A 151 -15.68 4.47 2.23
C ASP A 151 -14.85 4.38 3.53
N GLY A 152 -13.73 3.67 3.50
CA GLY A 152 -12.89 3.30 4.65
C GLY A 152 -11.77 4.28 4.99
N VAL A 153 -11.73 5.48 4.41
CA VAL A 153 -10.64 6.44 4.65
C VAL A 153 -10.81 7.12 6.01
N VAL A 154 -9.82 6.94 6.88
CA VAL A 154 -9.73 7.61 8.20
C VAL A 154 -8.53 8.53 8.21
N LEU A 155 -8.77 9.81 8.48
CA LEU A 155 -7.76 10.83 8.65
C LEU A 155 -7.30 10.85 10.10
N CYS A 156 -5.97 10.91 10.30
CA CYS A 156 -5.34 10.95 11.61
C CYS A 156 -4.56 12.26 11.77
N THR A 157 -4.91 13.05 12.79
CA THR A 157 -4.19 14.29 13.15
C THR A 157 -3.96 14.33 14.65
N GLY A 158 -2.70 14.11 15.07
CA GLY A 158 -2.36 14.01 16.48
C GLY A 158 -3.05 12.80 17.13
N ASP A 159 -3.93 13.06 18.09
CA ASP A 159 -4.74 12.06 18.81
C ASP A 159 -6.16 11.88 18.22
N LYS A 160 -6.49 12.61 17.15
CA LYS A 160 -7.83 12.60 16.55
C LYS A 160 -7.89 11.71 15.32
N LEU A 161 -8.96 10.92 15.26
CA LEU A 161 -9.34 10.13 14.10
C LEU A 161 -10.71 10.60 13.60
N MET A 162 -10.82 10.86 12.30
CA MET A 162 -12.08 11.23 11.67
C MET A 162 -12.20 10.54 10.31
N ARG A 163 -13.37 9.96 9.99
CA ARG A 163 -13.58 9.42 8.65
C ARG A 163 -13.64 10.58 7.66
N LEU A 164 -13.08 10.37 6.47
CA LEU A 164 -13.08 11.39 5.42
C LEU A 164 -14.51 11.92 5.13
N TYR A 165 -15.48 11.01 5.04
CA TYR A 165 -16.87 11.36 4.76
C TYR A 165 -17.63 11.96 5.96
N ASP A 166 -17.05 11.90 7.18
CA ASP A 166 -17.62 12.56 8.35
C ASP A 166 -17.14 14.02 8.47
N LEU A 167 -16.26 14.49 7.57
CA LEU A 167 -15.81 15.88 7.56
C LEU A 167 -16.96 16.85 7.21
N PRO A 168 -17.05 17.99 7.91
CA PRO A 168 -17.98 19.05 7.54
C PRO A 168 -17.76 19.49 6.09
N ARG A 169 -18.84 19.57 5.31
CA ARG A 169 -18.80 19.98 3.88
C ARG A 169 -17.81 19.17 3.03
N CYS A 170 -17.65 17.87 3.33
CA CYS A 170 -16.76 16.97 2.59
C CYS A 170 -16.90 17.06 1.04
N PRO A 171 -18.11 17.13 0.45
CA PRO A 171 -18.24 17.29 -1.01
C PRO A 171 -17.55 18.55 -1.54
N GLU A 172 -17.74 19.71 -0.90
CA GLU A 172 -17.10 20.96 -1.30
C GLU A 172 -15.58 20.93 -1.12
N LEU A 173 -15.10 20.19 -0.12
CA LEU A 173 -13.68 20.00 0.11
C LEU A 173 -13.05 19.20 -1.03
N LEU A 174 -13.69 18.11 -1.45
CA LEU A 174 -13.24 17.26 -2.55
C LEU A 174 -13.33 17.95 -3.92
N GLU A 175 -14.20 18.95 -4.08
CA GLU A 175 -14.24 19.80 -5.29
C GLU A 175 -13.00 20.72 -5.42
N ARG A 176 -12.30 21.02 -4.32
CA ARG A 176 -11.14 21.96 -4.34
C ARG A 176 -9.86 21.35 -4.88
N GLY A 177 -9.79 20.03 -5.04
CA GLY A 177 -8.60 19.33 -5.51
C GLY A 177 -8.54 17.88 -5.05
N GLN A 178 -7.47 17.18 -5.41
CA GLN A 178 -7.29 15.79 -5.01
C GLN A 178 -6.93 15.68 -3.52
N LEU A 179 -7.34 14.58 -2.87
CA LEU A 179 -7.22 14.40 -1.42
C LEU A 179 -5.79 14.60 -0.90
N GLY A 180 -4.79 14.06 -1.59
CA GLY A 180 -3.38 14.20 -1.23
C GLY A 180 -2.89 15.65 -1.30
N GLU A 181 -3.38 16.44 -2.25
CA GLU A 181 -3.05 17.87 -2.32
C GLU A 181 -3.65 18.64 -1.14
N LEU A 182 -4.90 18.32 -0.78
CA LEU A 182 -5.60 18.94 0.36
C LEU A 182 -4.90 18.63 1.70
N VAL A 183 -4.41 17.40 1.87
CA VAL A 183 -3.59 17.00 3.03
C VAL A 183 -2.25 17.72 3.02
N THR A 184 -1.55 17.75 1.89
CA THR A 184 -0.23 18.39 1.76
C THR A 184 -0.28 19.88 2.09
N ARG A 185 -1.33 20.57 1.64
CA ARG A 185 -1.56 22.00 1.89
C ARG A 185 -2.15 22.29 3.27
N ARG A 186 -2.40 21.27 4.10
CA ARG A 186 -3.07 21.38 5.41
C ARG A 186 -4.44 22.06 5.34
N VAL A 187 -5.13 21.92 4.21
CA VAL A 187 -6.49 22.44 4.06
C VAL A 187 -7.44 21.64 4.94
N ILE A 188 -7.21 20.33 5.05
CA ILE A 188 -8.05 19.42 5.85
C ILE A 188 -7.96 19.74 7.35
N ASP A 189 -6.79 20.15 7.83
CA ASP A 189 -6.57 20.50 9.24
C ASP A 189 -7.56 21.56 9.74
N GLN A 190 -7.97 22.49 8.87
CA GLN A 190 -8.96 23.53 9.18
C GLN A 190 -10.34 22.95 9.49
N TYR A 191 -10.72 21.86 8.81
CA TYR A 191 -12.02 21.20 8.98
C TYR A 191 -12.05 20.24 10.18
N LEU A 192 -10.88 19.94 10.76
CA LEU A 192 -10.71 19.08 11.93
C LEU A 192 -10.74 19.86 13.26
N VAL A 193 -10.87 21.19 13.20
CA VAL A 193 -10.99 22.06 14.38
C VAL A 193 -12.38 21.89 15.01
N PRO A 194 -12.49 21.70 16.34
CA PRO A 194 -13.78 21.64 17.03
C PRO A 194 -14.60 22.92 16.77
N HIS A 195 -15.90 22.79 16.53
CA HIS A 195 -16.82 23.91 16.26
C HIS A 195 -16.57 24.66 14.94
N PHE A 196 -15.89 24.05 13.96
CA PHE A 196 -15.63 24.63 12.63
C PHE A 196 -16.87 25.31 12.00
N GLU A 197 -18.03 24.65 11.97
CA GLU A 197 -19.25 25.26 11.41
C GLU A 197 -19.74 26.48 12.19
N GLN A 198 -19.59 26.47 13.52
CA GLN A 198 -20.05 27.57 14.37
C GLN A 198 -19.16 28.79 14.23
N GLU A 199 -17.84 28.62 14.12
CA GLU A 199 -16.90 29.71 13.86
C GLU A 199 -17.17 30.34 12.48
N ARG A 200 -17.34 29.53 11.44
CA ARG A 200 -17.65 30.05 10.10
C ARG A 200 -19.02 30.70 9.99
N GLN A 201 -20.05 30.19 10.66
CA GLN A 201 -21.35 30.87 10.74
C GLN A 201 -21.21 32.23 11.43
N LYS A 202 -20.41 32.31 12.48
CA LYS A 202 -20.16 33.55 13.22
C LYS A 202 -19.42 34.57 12.36
N GLU A 203 -18.37 34.16 11.65
CA GLU A 203 -17.65 35.00 10.67
C GLU A 203 -18.57 35.48 9.53
N ALA A 204 -19.40 34.59 8.98
CA ALA A 204 -20.34 34.95 7.92
C ALA A 204 -21.41 35.94 8.42
N LEU A 205 -21.91 35.76 9.64
CA LEU A 205 -22.83 36.70 10.30
C LEU A 205 -22.18 38.05 10.58
N GLU A 206 -20.91 38.07 10.97
CA GLU A 206 -20.13 39.30 11.15
C GLU A 206 -19.87 40.01 9.82
N TRP A 207 -19.55 39.26 8.77
CA TRP A 207 -19.40 39.80 7.42
C TRP A 207 -20.70 40.41 6.90
N LEU A 208 -21.83 39.71 7.03
CA LEU A 208 -23.16 40.22 6.66
C LEU A 208 -23.52 41.53 7.36
N LYS A 209 -23.13 41.70 8.63
CA LYS A 209 -23.35 42.94 9.38
C LYS A 209 -22.50 44.12 8.88
N ASN A 210 -21.43 43.85 8.15
CA ASN A 210 -20.49 44.84 7.62
C ASN A 210 -20.65 45.10 6.11
N ILE A 211 -21.70 44.55 5.48
CA ILE A 211 -22.03 44.89 4.09
C ILE A 211 -22.69 46.29 4.08
N PRO A 212 -22.18 47.24 3.28
CA PRO A 212 -22.69 48.61 3.22
C PRO A 212 -24.10 48.73 2.61
#